data_AF-A0AA50ZB93-F1
#
_entry.id   AF-A0AA50ZB93-F1
#
_cell.length_a   1.000
_cell.length_b   1.000
_cell.length_c   1.000
_cell.angle_alpha   90.00
_cell.angle_beta   90.00
_cell.angle_gamma   90.00
#
_symmetry.space_group_name_H-M   'P 1'
#
loop_
_entity.id
_entity.type
_entity.pdbx_description
1 polymer ?
#
loop_
_entity_poly.entity_id
_entity_poly.type
_entity_poly.pdbx_seq_one_letter_code
_entity_poly.pdbx_strand_id
1 'polypeptide(L)'
;SPLHDIPLWADRAQRLAHMVVEVPRWSNAKMEISLGEPLNPIKQDVKKGALRFVSNVFPHHGYIWNYGALPQTWEDPRHTDAGTGARGDNDPIDVLEIGQRVARRGDVLTVKVL
;
A
#
# COMPACT_ATOMS: atom_id res chain seq x y z
N SER A 1 1.33 -13.00 -7.64
CA SER A 1 1.57 -12.30 -6.36
C SER A 1 1.58 -10.80 -6.59
N PRO A 2 0.76 -10.00 -5.86
CA PRO A 2 0.83 -8.54 -5.90
C PRO A 2 2.11 -7.99 -5.27
N LEU A 3 2.86 -8.79 -4.51
CA LEU A 3 4.14 -8.39 -3.95
C LEU A 3 5.29 -8.57 -4.96
N HIS A 4 5.31 -9.70 -5.68
CA HIS A 4 6.48 -10.12 -6.44
C HIS A 4 6.31 -10.09 -7.96
N ASP A 5 5.11 -10.39 -8.47
CA ASP A 5 4.92 -10.72 -9.90
C ASP A 5 4.41 -9.54 -10.74
N ILE A 6 4.06 -8.42 -10.11
CA ILE A 6 3.72 -7.18 -10.79
C ILE A 6 5.02 -6.37 -10.91
N PRO A 7 5.45 -5.97 -12.11
CA PRO A 7 6.64 -5.14 -12.28
C PRO A 7 6.51 -3.83 -11.51
N LEU A 8 7.58 -3.35 -10.86
CA LEU A 8 7.57 -2.03 -10.21
C LEU A 8 7.33 -0.90 -11.22
N TRP A 9 8.08 -0.91 -12.33
CA TRP A 9 8.08 0.19 -13.30
C TRP A 9 7.22 -0.15 -14.51
N ALA A 10 6.26 0.74 -14.81
CA ALA A 10 5.60 0.77 -16.11
C ALA A 10 6.50 1.49 -17.14
N ASP A 11 7.11 2.60 -16.71
CA ASP A 11 8.14 3.33 -17.44
C ASP A 11 9.03 4.08 -16.44
N ARG A 12 10.26 3.59 -16.25
CA ARG A 12 11.20 4.18 -15.29
C ARG A 12 11.71 5.55 -15.73
N ALA A 13 11.86 5.79 -17.03
CA ALA A 13 12.36 7.06 -17.55
C ALA A 13 11.35 8.19 -17.32
N GLN A 14 10.05 7.88 -17.38
CA GLN A 14 8.97 8.82 -17.12
C GLN A 14 8.50 8.86 -15.66
N ARG A 15 9.16 8.13 -14.74
CA ARG A 15 8.75 7.97 -13.33
C ARG A 15 7.33 7.40 -13.19
N LEU A 16 6.93 6.50 -14.09
CA LEU A 16 5.65 5.79 -14.04
C LEU A 16 5.83 4.41 -13.39
N ALA A 17 5.19 4.22 -12.23
CA ALA A 17 5.22 2.98 -11.47
C ALA A 17 3.86 2.28 -11.50
N HIS A 18 3.86 0.97 -11.28
CA HIS A 18 2.66 0.23 -10.94
C HIS A 18 2.40 0.37 -9.43
N MET A 19 1.16 0.65 -9.07
CA MET A 19 0.68 0.66 -7.69
C MET A 19 -0.39 -0.42 -7.56
N VAL A 20 -0.31 -1.23 -6.49
CA VAL A 20 -1.37 -2.15 -6.09
C VAL A 20 -2.26 -1.43 -5.07
N VAL A 21 -3.54 -1.26 -5.38
CA VAL A 21 -4.49 -0.60 -4.47
C VAL A 21 -4.99 -1.58 -3.42
N GLU A 22 -4.84 -1.26 -2.14
CA GLU A 22 -5.30 -2.09 -1.02
C GLU A 22 -6.59 -1.54 -0.40
N VAL A 23 -6.62 -0.23 -0.16
CA VAL A 23 -7.71 0.46 0.52
C VAL A 23 -8.26 1.58 -0.38
N PRO A 24 -9.49 1.42 -0.92
CA PRO A 24 -10.19 2.50 -1.62
C PRO A 24 -10.34 3.75 -0.75
N ARG A 25 -10.24 4.93 -1.37
CA ARG A 25 -10.50 6.20 -0.68
C ARG A 25 -11.88 6.21 -0.01
N TRP A 26 -11.94 6.81 1.17
CA TRP A 26 -13.11 6.93 2.07
C TRP A 26 -13.64 5.61 2.62
N SER A 27 -12.81 4.56 2.65
CA SER A 27 -13.12 3.32 3.34
C SER A 27 -12.29 3.16 4.63
N ASN A 28 -12.75 2.28 5.54
CA ASN A 28 -12.14 2.11 6.87
C ASN A 28 -11.45 0.76 7.07
N ALA A 29 -11.81 -0.27 6.29
CA ALA A 29 -11.23 -1.60 6.45
C ALA A 29 -9.73 -1.54 6.15
N LYS A 30 -8.88 -1.91 7.12
CA LYS A 30 -7.42 -1.96 6.90
C LYS A 30 -7.09 -3.21 6.11
N MET A 31 -6.72 -3.04 4.86
CA MET A 31 -6.38 -4.11 3.94
C MET A 31 -4.90 -4.02 3.61
N GLU A 32 -4.26 -5.17 3.48
CA GLU A 32 -2.83 -5.26 3.24
C GLU A 32 -2.51 -6.52 2.43
N ILE A 33 -1.48 -6.45 1.60
CA ILE A 33 -0.83 -7.59 0.97
C ILE A 33 -0.31 -8.52 2.08
N SER A 34 -0.76 -9.77 2.08
CA SER A 34 -0.31 -10.76 3.06
C SER A 34 1.11 -11.22 2.77
N LEU A 35 2.06 -10.95 3.67
CA LEU A 35 3.44 -11.42 3.52
C LEU A 35 3.61 -12.92 3.78
N GLY A 36 2.73 -13.52 4.59
CA GLY A 36 2.86 -14.91 5.06
C GLY A 36 2.11 -15.95 4.24
N GLU A 37 1.27 -15.54 3.28
CA GLU A 37 0.44 -16.45 2.50
C GLU A 37 0.95 -16.63 1.06
N PRO A 38 0.86 -17.85 0.48
CA PRO A 38 1.24 -18.08 -0.91
C PRO A 38 0.51 -17.12 -1.85
N LEU A 39 1.26 -16.60 -2.83
CA LEU A 39 0.78 -15.60 -3.80
C LEU A 39 0.37 -14.25 -3.20
N ASN A 40 0.62 -14.01 -1.92
CA ASN A 40 0.46 -12.74 -1.21
C ASN A 40 -0.91 -12.04 -1.44
N PRO A 41 -2.05 -12.70 -1.18
CA PRO A 41 -3.36 -12.08 -1.38
C PRO A 41 -3.54 -10.84 -0.50
N ILE A 42 -4.36 -9.89 -0.95
CA ILE A 42 -4.80 -8.76 -0.12
C ILE A 42 -5.85 -9.27 0.86
N LYS A 43 -5.60 -9.10 2.16
CA LYS A 43 -6.49 -9.52 3.25
C LYS A 43 -6.72 -8.38 4.24
N GLN A 44 -7.79 -8.49 5.02
CA GLN A 44 -8.03 -7.52 6.09
C GLN A 44 -7.14 -7.86 7.29
N ASP A 45 -6.47 -6.84 7.84
CA ASP A 45 -5.68 -6.97 9.06
C ASP A 45 -6.59 -7.42 10.22
N VAL A 46 -6.08 -8.31 11.06
CA VAL A 46 -6.78 -8.83 12.25
C VAL A 46 -6.00 -8.41 13.49
N LYS A 47 -6.63 -7.59 14.33
CA LYS A 47 -6.05 -7.12 15.58
C LYS A 47 -6.86 -7.65 16.76
N LYS A 48 -6.20 -8.39 17.67
CA LYS A 48 -6.83 -9.01 18.84
C LYS A 48 -8.02 -9.93 18.49
N GLY A 49 -7.90 -10.68 17.40
CA GLY A 49 -8.92 -11.63 16.95
C GLY A 49 -10.12 -10.99 16.22
N ALA A 50 -10.13 -9.68 16.02
CA ALA A 50 -11.18 -8.97 15.29
C ALA A 50 -10.64 -8.29 14.03
N LEU A 51 -11.49 -8.18 13.00
CA LEU A 51 -11.19 -7.43 11.79
C LEU A 51 -10.89 -5.96 12.13
N ARG A 52 -9.77 -5.44 11.64
CA ARG A 52 -9.32 -4.09 11.95
C ARG A 52 -9.95 -3.07 11.01
N PHE A 53 -10.44 -2.00 11.61
CA PHE A 53 -10.90 -0.80 10.91
C PHE A 53 -10.14 0.42 11.45
N VAL A 54 -9.74 1.32 10.54
CA VAL A 54 -9.20 2.63 10.91
C VAL A 54 -10.36 3.56 11.25
N SER A 55 -10.23 4.25 12.39
CA SER A 55 -11.24 5.21 12.87
C SER A 55 -11.30 6.47 12.00
N ASN A 56 -12.47 7.08 11.93
CA ASN A 56 -12.60 8.45 11.42
C ASN A 56 -12.00 9.42 12.44
N VAL A 57 -11.12 10.29 11.99
CA VAL A 57 -10.53 11.37 12.80
C VAL A 57 -10.92 12.68 12.13
N PHE A 58 -11.77 13.49 12.78
CA PHE A 58 -12.29 14.73 12.20
C PHE A 58 -11.15 15.63 11.70
N PRO A 59 -11.24 16.20 10.48
CA PRO A 59 -12.39 16.25 9.57
C PRO A 59 -12.46 15.10 8.54
N HIS A 60 -11.71 14.02 8.73
CA HIS A 60 -11.49 12.98 7.75
C HIS A 60 -12.47 11.80 7.88
N HIS A 61 -12.75 11.17 6.74
CA HIS A 61 -13.53 9.94 6.64
C HIS A 61 -12.67 8.82 6.06
N GLY A 62 -12.36 7.82 6.88
CA GLY A 62 -11.50 6.69 6.53
C GLY A 62 -10.13 7.12 6.00
N TYR A 63 -9.62 6.35 5.04
CA TYR A 63 -8.44 6.71 4.25
C TYR A 63 -8.79 7.83 3.26
N ILE A 64 -8.10 8.97 3.30
CA ILE A 64 -8.43 10.12 2.45
C ILE A 64 -7.80 10.06 1.04
N TRP A 65 -7.11 8.97 0.72
CA TRP A 65 -6.54 8.66 -0.60
C TRP A 65 -6.84 7.21 -0.98
N ASN A 66 -6.64 6.86 -2.26
CA ASN A 66 -6.48 5.44 -2.58
C ASN A 66 -5.12 5.03 -2.02
N TYR A 67 -5.12 4.08 -1.10
CA TYR A 67 -3.93 3.64 -0.39
C TYR A 67 -3.55 2.24 -0.85
N GLY A 68 -2.25 1.99 -0.91
CA GLY A 68 -1.70 0.69 -1.25
C GLY A 68 -0.20 0.74 -1.30
N ALA A 69 0.43 -0.07 -2.14
CA ALA A 69 1.88 -0.22 -2.14
C ALA A 69 2.48 -0.37 -3.53
N LEU A 70 3.80 -0.13 -3.62
CA LEU A 70 4.60 -0.44 -4.82
C LEU A 70 5.07 -1.91 -4.77
N PRO A 71 4.74 -2.72 -5.79
CA PRO A 71 5.21 -4.10 -5.85
C PRO A 71 6.74 -4.13 -6.06
N GLN A 72 7.38 -5.24 -5.71
CA GLN A 72 8.84 -5.43 -5.84
C GLN A 72 9.67 -4.39 -5.06
N THR A 73 9.11 -3.85 -3.97
CA THR A 73 9.81 -3.01 -3.01
C THR A 73 9.74 -3.65 -1.62
N TRP A 74 10.65 -3.25 -0.73
CA TRP A 74 10.66 -3.73 0.65
C TRP A 74 11.45 -2.76 1.53
N GLU A 75 10.85 -2.33 2.63
CA GLU A 75 11.52 -1.58 3.69
C GLU A 75 12.24 -2.55 4.63
N ASP A 76 13.53 -2.82 4.36
CA ASP A 76 14.31 -3.83 5.09
C ASP A 76 14.40 -3.50 6.60
N PRO A 77 13.86 -4.35 7.49
CA PRO A 77 13.87 -4.10 8.94
C PRO A 77 15.26 -4.22 9.58
N ARG A 78 16.29 -4.62 8.82
CA ARG A 78 17.68 -4.68 9.26
C ARG A 78 18.47 -3.44 8.85
N HIS A 79 17.92 -2.60 7.98
CA HIS A 79 18.52 -1.34 7.57
C HIS A 79 18.00 -0.21 8.46
N THR A 80 18.90 0.62 9.00
CA THR A 80 18.53 1.88 9.65
C THR A 80 18.72 3.01 8.63
N ASP A 81 17.63 3.68 8.29
CA ASP A 81 17.67 4.82 7.38
C ASP A 81 18.32 6.05 8.06
N ALA A 82 19.16 6.75 7.32
CA ALA A 82 19.92 7.88 7.85
C ALA A 82 19.07 9.15 8.06
N GLY A 83 17.97 9.30 7.31
CA GLY A 83 17.09 10.47 7.42
C GLY A 83 16.12 10.39 8.59
N THR A 84 15.63 9.19 8.89
CA THR A 84 14.67 8.92 9.96
C THR A 84 15.33 8.42 11.25
N GLY A 85 16.54 7.82 11.15
CA GLY A 85 17.18 7.13 12.27
C GLY A 85 16.44 5.85 12.71
N ALA A 86 15.46 5.39 11.94
CA ALA A 86 14.62 4.24 12.24
C ALA A 86 14.90 3.07 11.29
N ARG A 87 14.45 1.86 11.68
CA ARG A 87 14.49 0.68 10.82
C ARG A 87 13.27 0.63 9.90
N GLY A 88 13.39 -0.03 8.75
CA GLY A 88 12.26 -0.33 7.87
C GLY A 88 11.16 -1.10 8.59
N ASP A 89 9.91 -0.92 8.17
CA ASP A 89 8.74 -1.49 8.83
C ASP A 89 8.42 -2.94 8.40
N ASN A 90 9.26 -3.51 7.52
CA ASN A 90 9.15 -4.87 6.98
C ASN A 90 8.04 -5.07 5.94
N ASP A 91 7.44 -4.01 5.40
CA ASP A 91 6.43 -4.05 4.35
C ASP A 91 6.96 -3.44 3.03
N PRO A 92 6.22 -3.54 1.92
CA PRO A 92 6.55 -2.82 0.69
C PRO A 92 6.33 -1.32 0.89
N ILE A 93 7.00 -0.47 0.09
CA ILE A 93 6.81 0.99 0.18
C ILE A 93 5.33 1.34 -0.08
N ASP A 94 4.76 2.08 0.86
CA ASP A 94 3.40 2.60 0.80
C ASP A 94 3.22 3.68 -0.28
N VAL A 95 2.00 3.82 -0.80
CA VAL A 95 1.62 4.80 -1.81
C VAL A 95 0.30 5.49 -1.44
N LEU A 96 0.30 6.81 -1.56
CA LEU A 96 -0.90 7.65 -1.53
C LEU A 96 -1.23 8.12 -2.95
N GLU A 97 -2.25 7.54 -3.58
CA GLU A 97 -2.72 7.96 -4.90
C GLU A 97 -3.83 9.01 -4.75
N ILE A 98 -3.56 10.20 -5.31
CA ILE A 98 -4.29 11.44 -5.02
C ILE A 98 -5.26 11.88 -6.12
N GLY A 99 -5.43 11.07 -7.17
CA GLY A 99 -6.34 11.36 -8.28
C GLY A 99 -7.81 11.35 -7.88
N GLN A 100 -8.67 11.87 -8.74
CA GLN A 100 -10.09 12.04 -8.44
C GLN A 100 -10.89 10.72 -8.36
N ARG A 101 -10.44 9.66 -9.02
CA ARG A 101 -11.12 8.36 -9.01
C ARG A 101 -11.04 7.71 -7.61
N VAL A 102 -12.11 7.05 -7.17
CA VAL A 102 -12.03 6.08 -6.07
C VAL A 102 -11.75 4.71 -6.71
N ALA A 103 -10.54 4.19 -6.51
CA ALA A 103 -10.12 2.92 -7.11
C ALA A 103 -10.69 1.72 -6.34
N ARG A 104 -10.73 0.55 -6.98
CA ARG A 104 -11.16 -0.69 -6.30
C ARG A 104 -9.95 -1.38 -5.67
N ARG A 105 -10.20 -2.10 -4.59
CA ARG A 105 -9.21 -2.99 -4.00
C ARG A 105 -8.73 -4.01 -5.02
N GLY A 106 -7.41 -4.20 -5.10
CA GLY A 106 -6.75 -5.09 -6.05
C GLY A 106 -6.56 -4.50 -7.45
N ASP A 107 -7.06 -3.28 -7.73
CA ASP A 107 -6.72 -2.60 -8.99
C ASP A 107 -5.19 -2.37 -9.03
N VAL A 108 -4.60 -2.60 -10.20
CA VAL A 108 -3.19 -2.26 -10.48
C VAL A 108 -3.20 -1.00 -11.35
N LEU A 109 -2.71 0.10 -10.80
CA LEU A 109 -2.74 1.41 -11.46
C LEU A 109 -1.35 1.79 -11.95
N THR A 110 -1.26 2.45 -13.10
CA THR A 110 -0.05 3.19 -13.48
C THR A 110 -0.12 4.58 -12.89
N VAL A 111 0.83 4.92 -12.02
CA VAL A 111 0.89 6.19 -11.29
C VAL A 111 2.22 6.91 -11.57
N LYS A 112 2.20 8.24 -11.57
CA LYS A 112 3.42 9.05 -11.67
C LYS A 112 3.89 9.45 -10.27
N VAL A 113 5.15 9.17 -9.96
CA VAL A 113 5.77 9.65 -8.72
C VAL A 113 6.01 11.16 -8.83
N LEU A 114 5.53 11.93 -7.84
CA LEU A 114 5.65 13.39 -7.81
C LEU A 114 7.02 13.81 -7.29
#